data_AF-A0A838MYE4-F1
#
_entry.id   AF-A0A838MYE4-F1
#
_cell.length_a   1.000
_cell.length_b   1.000
_cell.length_c   1.000
_cell.angle_alpha   90.00
_cell.angle_beta   90.00
_cell.angle_gamma   90.00
#
_symmetry.space_group_name_H-M   'P 1'
#
loop_
_entity.id
_entity.type
_entity.pdbx_description
1 polymer ?
#
loop_
_entity_poly.entity_id
_entity_poly.type
_entity_poly.pdbx_seq_one_letter_code
_entity_poly.pdbx_strand_id
1 'polypeptide(L)'
;MNKVRAKITEAQREFKTRAVPTAFNPSFQLVTLAVLEPDSSDIHTLTLPKETFLQKGMEVTLSSSRGKLLRLRVVRPNYVNTAVIVSDLTGQQFYPLVLEYPIEKRGLFKEMAYYTSAHPALLSPELVRNGQAYVRTMIDLAAKRLKDKGHTISPQLLDMAERLCLVEHVDHDRFRKENRRAVYEEVFALFALNELDTYKYSVSSAGAGGMVQMIPATYAMMRRHYPAIGLNPDFVLGMRNHGNALEAMLLYMNMTWRDLSLNPDVINAMISGWATQPELLAAGYNSNPARLPLYIRRGGAGWKTLIPRETQMYLQILNSIESLIPMKARE
;
A
#
# COMPACT_ATOMS: atom_id res chain seq x y z
N MET A 1 -11.08 -18.91 -5.71
CA MET A 1 -9.79 -18.21 -5.51
C MET A 1 -8.60 -19.08 -5.16
N ASN A 2 -8.77 -20.18 -4.41
CA ASN A 2 -7.64 -21.03 -3.98
C ASN A 2 -6.71 -21.51 -5.11
N LYS A 3 -7.23 -21.75 -6.32
CA LYS A 3 -6.42 -22.15 -7.48
C LYS A 3 -5.45 -21.06 -7.96
N VAL A 4 -5.93 -19.82 -8.13
CA VAL A 4 -5.07 -18.70 -8.60
C VAL A 4 -4.00 -18.36 -7.56
N ARG A 5 -4.35 -18.36 -6.26
CA ARG A 5 -3.37 -18.16 -5.19
C ARG A 5 -2.30 -19.25 -5.16
N ALA A 6 -2.70 -20.51 -5.32
CA ALA A 6 -1.75 -21.61 -5.44
C ALA A 6 -0.81 -21.42 -6.64
N LYS A 7 -1.35 -20.95 -7.79
CA LYS A 7 -0.56 -20.65 -8.99
C LYS A 7 0.38 -19.45 -8.81
N ILE A 8 -0.01 -18.42 -8.06
CA ILE A 8 0.89 -17.33 -7.65
C ILE A 8 2.06 -17.88 -6.84
N THR A 9 1.80 -18.73 -5.84
CA THR A 9 2.84 -19.36 -5.01
C THR A 9 3.76 -20.27 -5.85
N GLU A 10 3.19 -21.04 -6.78
CA GLU A 10 3.91 -21.89 -7.74
C GLU A 10 4.85 -21.03 -8.61
N ALA A 11 4.34 -19.97 -9.24
CA ALA A 11 5.13 -19.04 -10.04
C ALA A 11 6.26 -18.37 -9.24
N GLN A 12 5.98 -17.94 -8.00
CA GLN A 12 7.01 -17.38 -7.12
C GLN A 12 8.11 -18.39 -6.79
N ARG A 13 7.73 -19.67 -6.54
CA ARG A 13 8.71 -20.73 -6.29
C ARG A 13 9.55 -20.98 -7.53
N GLU A 14 8.93 -21.09 -8.71
CA GLU A 14 9.63 -21.29 -9.97
C GLU A 14 10.70 -20.21 -10.20
N PHE A 15 10.35 -18.92 -10.05
CA PHE A 15 11.32 -17.84 -10.18
C PHE A 15 12.47 -17.94 -9.16
N LYS A 16 12.15 -18.19 -7.89
CA LYS A 16 13.18 -18.31 -6.83
C LYS A 16 14.11 -19.51 -7.01
N THR A 17 13.63 -20.58 -7.65
CA THR A 17 14.43 -21.79 -7.92
C THR A 17 15.14 -21.77 -9.26
N ARG A 18 14.75 -20.88 -10.19
CA ARG A 18 15.41 -20.75 -11.48
C ARG A 18 16.87 -20.36 -11.22
N ALA A 19 17.80 -21.20 -11.65
CA ALA A 19 19.20 -20.85 -11.66
C ALA A 19 19.36 -19.62 -12.55
N VAL A 20 19.53 -18.44 -11.95
CA VAL A 20 19.82 -17.23 -12.73
C VAL A 20 21.24 -17.43 -13.27
N PRO A 21 21.46 -17.49 -14.59
CA PRO A 21 22.79 -17.63 -15.16
C PRO A 21 23.53 -16.29 -15.07
N THR A 22 23.68 -15.75 -13.86
CA THR A 22 24.40 -14.51 -13.59
C THR A 22 24.96 -14.54 -12.17
N ALA A 23 25.85 -15.49 -11.89
CA ALA A 23 26.74 -15.39 -10.73
C ALA A 23 27.69 -14.17 -10.83
N PHE A 24 27.68 -13.42 -11.95
CA PHE A 24 28.60 -12.30 -12.18
C PHE A 24 27.97 -10.95 -12.62
N ASN A 25 26.71 -10.89 -13.06
CA ASN A 25 26.01 -9.61 -13.32
C ASN A 25 24.51 -9.82 -13.62
N PRO A 26 23.58 -9.70 -12.64
CA PRO A 26 22.15 -9.74 -12.95
C PRO A 26 21.81 -8.61 -13.92
N SER A 27 21.24 -8.94 -15.08
CA SER A 27 20.73 -7.92 -16.01
C SER A 27 19.55 -7.23 -15.35
N PHE A 28 19.80 -6.05 -14.77
CA PHE A 28 18.78 -5.22 -14.14
C PHE A 28 17.89 -4.48 -15.16
N GLN A 29 18.18 -4.64 -16.46
CA GLN A 29 17.44 -4.06 -17.57
C GLN A 29 16.21 -4.88 -17.98
N LEU A 30 16.03 -6.10 -17.45
CA LEU A 30 14.94 -6.98 -17.82
C LEU A 30 13.98 -7.20 -16.65
N VAL A 31 12.72 -7.45 -16.98
CA VAL A 31 11.72 -7.96 -16.03
C VAL A 31 11.14 -9.24 -16.59
N THR A 32 10.72 -10.16 -15.71
CA THR A 32 10.07 -11.41 -16.12
C THR A 32 8.69 -11.49 -15.48
N LEU A 33 7.66 -11.69 -16.29
CA LEU A 33 6.27 -11.84 -15.85
C LEU A 33 5.82 -13.29 -16.03
N ALA A 34 5.33 -13.91 -14.95
CA ALA A 34 4.61 -15.17 -15.02
C ALA A 34 3.13 -14.90 -15.34
N VAL A 35 2.58 -15.66 -16.28
CA VAL A 35 1.18 -15.56 -16.71
C VAL A 35 0.55 -16.95 -16.77
N LEU A 36 -0.72 -17.06 -16.37
CA LEU A 36 -1.48 -18.31 -16.37
C LEU A 36 -2.37 -18.39 -17.60
N GLU A 37 -2.27 -19.50 -18.33
CA GLU A 37 -3.22 -19.86 -19.38
C GLU A 37 -4.52 -20.40 -18.73
N PRO A 38 -5.71 -19.85 -19.05
CA PRO A 38 -6.95 -20.26 -18.40
C PRO A 38 -7.31 -21.74 -18.59
N ASP A 39 -7.11 -22.27 -19.80
CA ASP A 39 -7.65 -23.57 -20.21
C ASP A 39 -6.77 -24.73 -19.75
N SER A 40 -5.45 -24.61 -19.94
CA SER A 40 -4.47 -25.63 -19.57
C SER A 40 -4.02 -25.52 -18.11
N SER A 41 -4.24 -24.36 -17.48
CA SER A 41 -3.63 -24.00 -16.18
C SER A 41 -2.09 -24.01 -16.19
N ASP A 42 -1.49 -23.90 -17.38
CA ASP A 42 -0.05 -23.81 -17.55
C ASP A 42 0.46 -22.39 -17.23
N ILE A 43 1.63 -22.33 -16.60
CA ILE A 43 2.35 -21.08 -16.34
C ILE A 43 3.33 -20.84 -17.49
N HIS A 44 3.26 -19.64 -18.07
CA HIS A 44 4.18 -19.14 -19.08
C HIS A 44 4.99 -18.00 -18.47
N THR A 45 6.25 -17.84 -18.88
CA THR A 45 7.05 -16.65 -18.52
C THR A 45 7.32 -15.79 -19.74
N LEU A 46 7.18 -14.47 -19.58
CA LEU A 46 7.46 -13.43 -20.56
C LEU A 46 8.58 -12.54 -20.03
N THR A 47 9.68 -12.42 -20.78
CA THR A 47 10.80 -11.52 -20.42
C THR A 47 10.85 -10.37 -21.40
N LEU A 48 10.98 -9.15 -20.89
CA LEU A 48 11.04 -7.94 -21.72
C LEU A 48 11.89 -6.84 -21.05
N PRO A 49 12.36 -5.85 -21.83
CA PRO A 49 13.05 -4.70 -21.27
C PRO A 49 12.19 -3.93 -20.26
N LYS A 50 12.82 -3.56 -19.15
CA LYS A 50 12.24 -2.78 -18.06
C LYS A 50 11.74 -1.42 -18.55
N GLU A 51 12.46 -0.79 -19.48
CA GLU A 51 12.05 0.47 -20.12
C GLU A 51 10.72 0.33 -20.86
N THR A 52 10.59 -0.71 -21.68
CA THR A 52 9.33 -1.05 -22.38
C THR A 52 8.19 -1.29 -21.38
N PHE A 53 8.47 -2.03 -20.30
CA PHE A 53 7.47 -2.37 -19.28
C PHE A 53 6.98 -1.15 -18.49
N LEU A 54 7.78 -0.08 -18.41
CA LEU A 54 7.45 1.16 -17.70
C LEU A 54 6.81 2.24 -18.59
N GLN A 55 6.54 1.94 -19.85
CA GLN A 55 5.93 2.91 -20.77
C GLN A 55 4.43 2.60 -20.96
N LYS A 56 3.59 3.56 -20.56
CA LYS A 56 2.13 3.44 -20.63
C LYS A 56 1.66 3.21 -22.07
N GLY A 57 0.76 2.24 -22.25
CA GLY A 57 0.15 1.93 -23.55
C GLY A 57 1.04 1.12 -24.48
N MET A 58 2.28 0.82 -24.10
CA MET A 58 3.15 -0.02 -24.92
C MET A 58 2.55 -1.40 -25.13
N GLU A 59 2.67 -1.88 -26.36
CA GLU A 59 2.22 -3.19 -26.78
C GLU A 59 3.38 -3.92 -27.45
N VAL A 60 3.64 -5.16 -27.01
CA VAL A 60 4.71 -6.00 -27.54
C VAL A 60 4.22 -7.43 -27.72
N THR A 61 4.67 -8.08 -28.79
CA THR A 61 4.48 -9.52 -28.97
C THR A 61 5.76 -10.24 -28.56
N LEU A 62 5.63 -11.21 -27.67
CA LEU A 62 6.73 -11.93 -27.05
C LEU A 62 6.50 -13.44 -27.22
N SER A 63 7.56 -14.20 -27.47
CA SER A 63 7.52 -15.65 -27.32
C SER A 63 7.63 -16.00 -25.85
N SER A 64 6.69 -16.80 -25.35
CA SER A 64 6.74 -17.29 -23.98
C SER A 64 7.78 -18.40 -23.80
N SER A 65 8.11 -18.74 -22.55
CA SER A 65 8.96 -19.90 -22.21
C SER A 65 8.48 -21.25 -22.76
N ARG A 66 7.25 -21.33 -23.25
CA ARG A 66 6.64 -22.54 -23.84
C ARG A 66 6.39 -22.40 -25.34
N GLY A 67 7.00 -21.39 -25.98
CA GLY A 67 6.92 -21.17 -27.43
C GLY A 67 5.62 -20.53 -27.94
N LYS A 68 4.68 -20.17 -27.05
CA LYS A 68 3.43 -19.49 -27.46
C LYS A 68 3.69 -18.00 -27.64
N LEU A 69 3.19 -17.42 -28.75
CA LEU A 69 3.26 -15.98 -28.99
C LEU A 69 2.15 -15.27 -28.20
N LEU A 70 2.55 -14.40 -27.27
CA LEU A 70 1.65 -13.63 -26.44
C LEU A 70 1.86 -12.13 -26.68
N ARG A 71 0.77 -11.39 -26.73
CA ARG A 71 0.72 -9.93 -26.77
C ARG A 71 0.59 -9.41 -25.34
N LEU A 72 1.53 -8.58 -24.93
CA LEU A 72 1.52 -7.87 -23.65
C LEU A 72 1.26 -6.39 -23.92
N ARG A 73 0.29 -5.81 -23.20
CA ARG A 73 0.00 -4.37 -23.20
C ARG A 73 0.15 -3.79 -21.80
N VAL A 74 0.93 -2.73 -21.66
CA VAL A 74 1.09 -1.98 -20.41
C VAL A 74 -0.10 -1.04 -20.22
N VAL A 75 -0.93 -1.30 -19.20
CA VAL A 75 -2.10 -0.47 -18.89
C VAL A 75 -1.69 0.72 -18.03
N ARG A 76 -0.91 0.45 -16.98
CA ARG A 76 -0.49 1.45 -16.00
C ARG A 76 0.90 1.12 -15.48
N PRO A 77 1.95 1.86 -15.87
CA PRO A 77 3.28 1.65 -15.35
C PRO A 77 3.36 2.10 -13.89
N ASN A 78 3.91 1.24 -13.03
CA ASN A 78 4.12 1.52 -11.61
C ASN A 78 5.15 0.55 -10.99
N TYR A 79 6.34 0.47 -11.57
CA TYR A 79 7.44 -0.39 -11.09
C TYR A 79 6.96 -1.85 -10.89
N VAL A 80 7.12 -2.38 -9.67
CA VAL A 80 6.70 -3.75 -9.30
C VAL A 80 5.18 -3.95 -9.40
N ASN A 81 4.39 -2.89 -9.30
CA ASN A 81 2.93 -2.91 -9.36
C ASN A 81 2.39 -2.44 -10.72
N THR A 82 3.18 -2.58 -11.78
CA THR A 82 2.74 -2.25 -13.14
C THR A 82 1.61 -3.18 -13.57
N ALA A 83 0.48 -2.61 -13.98
CA ALA A 83 -0.66 -3.36 -14.47
C ALA A 83 -0.54 -3.60 -15.98
N VAL A 84 -0.72 -4.84 -16.40
CA VAL A 84 -0.61 -5.28 -17.80
C VAL A 84 -1.76 -6.19 -18.20
N ILE A 85 -2.14 -6.17 -19.47
CA ILE A 85 -3.03 -7.16 -20.07
C ILE A 85 -2.17 -8.07 -20.94
N VAL A 86 -2.41 -9.38 -20.85
CA VAL A 86 -1.72 -10.38 -21.68
C VAL A 86 -2.76 -11.21 -22.40
N SER A 87 -2.60 -11.38 -23.70
CA SER A 87 -3.47 -12.22 -24.53
C SER A 87 -2.65 -12.99 -25.56
N ASP A 88 -3.21 -14.06 -26.12
CA ASP A 88 -2.63 -14.66 -27.32
C ASP A 88 -3.08 -13.94 -28.61
N LEU A 89 -2.69 -14.47 -29.76
CA LEU A 89 -3.01 -13.93 -31.07
C LEU A 89 -4.50 -14.06 -31.45
N THR A 90 -5.24 -14.93 -30.77
CA THR A 90 -6.69 -15.10 -30.95
C THR A 90 -7.50 -14.14 -30.07
N GLY A 91 -6.84 -13.48 -29.12
CA GLY A 91 -7.46 -12.57 -28.16
C GLY A 91 -7.84 -13.21 -26.83
N GLN A 92 -7.52 -14.50 -26.62
CA GLN A 92 -7.74 -15.15 -25.33
C GLN A 92 -6.83 -14.51 -24.27
N GLN A 93 -7.40 -14.04 -23.17
CA GLN A 93 -6.66 -13.39 -22.09
C GLN A 93 -6.00 -14.40 -21.15
N PHE A 94 -4.78 -14.07 -20.73
CA PHE A 94 -4.01 -14.78 -19.72
C PHE A 94 -4.08 -14.01 -18.41
N TYR A 95 -3.94 -14.69 -17.27
CA TYR A 95 -3.91 -14.03 -15.96
C TYR A 95 -2.46 -13.70 -15.58
N PRO A 96 -2.08 -12.41 -15.45
CA PRO A 96 -0.79 -12.06 -14.87
C PRO A 96 -0.72 -12.58 -13.43
N LEU A 97 0.34 -13.30 -13.07
CA LEU A 97 0.49 -13.90 -11.75
C LEU A 97 1.51 -13.18 -10.90
N VAL A 98 2.77 -13.13 -11.34
CA VAL A 98 3.90 -12.62 -10.53
C VAL A 98 4.89 -11.96 -11.46
N LEU A 99 5.40 -10.81 -11.05
CA LEU A 99 6.48 -10.10 -11.69
C LEU A 99 7.77 -10.32 -10.89
N GLU A 100 8.80 -10.81 -11.55
CA GLU A 100 10.19 -10.74 -11.13
C GLU A 100 10.78 -9.40 -11.61
N TYR A 101 11.19 -8.56 -10.66
CA TYR A 101 11.62 -7.19 -10.94
C TYR A 101 12.93 -6.84 -10.22
N PRO A 102 14.00 -6.47 -10.93
CA PRO A 102 15.26 -6.06 -10.33
C PRO A 102 15.10 -4.67 -9.70
N ILE A 103 15.30 -4.61 -8.38
CA ILE A 103 15.33 -3.37 -7.62
C ILE A 103 16.72 -2.77 -7.70
N GLU A 104 16.78 -1.51 -8.12
CA GLU A 104 18.00 -0.75 -8.27
C GLU A 104 17.97 0.49 -7.38
N LYS A 105 19.15 0.89 -6.91
CA LYS A 105 19.33 2.16 -6.21
C LYS A 105 20.67 2.75 -6.60
N ARG A 106 20.66 3.93 -7.23
CA ARG A 106 21.85 4.64 -7.74
C ARG A 106 22.64 3.77 -8.74
N GLY A 107 21.94 3.12 -9.67
CA GLY A 107 22.56 2.27 -10.71
C GLY A 107 23.10 0.92 -10.20
N LEU A 108 22.91 0.60 -8.91
CA LEU A 108 23.35 -0.65 -8.32
C LEU A 108 22.15 -1.54 -8.04
N PHE A 109 22.23 -2.79 -8.47
CA PHE A 109 21.30 -3.85 -8.08
C PHE A 109 21.27 -3.98 -6.55
N LYS A 110 20.06 -4.13 -5.98
CA LYS A 110 19.84 -4.28 -4.54
C LYS A 110 19.20 -5.61 -4.18
N GLU A 111 18.09 -5.94 -4.82
CA GLU A 111 17.37 -7.19 -4.58
C GLU A 111 16.50 -7.53 -5.77
N MET A 112 16.13 -8.80 -5.90
CA MET A 112 15.07 -9.22 -6.82
C MET A 112 13.73 -9.19 -6.09
N ALA A 113 12.78 -8.42 -6.60
CA ALA A 113 11.42 -8.39 -6.08
C ALA A 113 10.54 -9.39 -6.82
N TYR A 114 9.65 -10.06 -6.08
CA TYR A 114 8.58 -10.88 -6.63
C TYR A 114 7.26 -10.25 -6.19
N TYR A 115 6.48 -9.74 -7.13
CA TYR A 115 5.31 -8.94 -6.80
C TYR A 115 4.15 -9.21 -7.74
N THR A 116 2.95 -9.28 -7.18
CA THR A 116 1.72 -9.49 -7.93
C THR A 116 0.97 -8.16 -8.01
N SER A 117 0.91 -7.57 -9.21
CA SER A 117 0.13 -6.36 -9.44
C SER A 117 -1.37 -6.62 -9.29
N ALA A 118 -2.12 -5.63 -8.83
CA ALA A 118 -3.57 -5.73 -8.85
C ALA A 118 -4.08 -5.58 -10.29
N HIS A 119 -4.49 -6.70 -10.88
CA HIS A 119 -5.04 -6.77 -12.22
C HIS A 119 -6.55 -7.04 -12.15
N PRO A 120 -7.39 -6.38 -12.99
CA PRO A 120 -8.83 -6.62 -12.99
C PRO A 120 -9.23 -8.09 -13.10
N ALA A 121 -8.49 -8.89 -13.87
CA ALA A 121 -8.75 -10.33 -14.00
C ALA A 121 -8.47 -11.14 -12.72
N LEU A 122 -7.75 -10.59 -11.75
CA LEU A 122 -7.53 -11.19 -10.43
C LEU A 122 -8.50 -10.65 -9.37
N LEU A 123 -9.11 -9.49 -9.61
CA LEU A 123 -9.98 -8.84 -8.64
C LEU A 123 -11.26 -9.66 -8.42
N SER A 124 -11.55 -9.94 -7.16
CA SER A 124 -12.79 -10.56 -6.75
C SER A 124 -13.22 -10.04 -5.37
N PRO A 125 -14.51 -10.10 -5.02
CA PRO A 125 -14.98 -9.70 -3.70
C PRO A 125 -14.31 -10.48 -2.55
N GLU A 126 -13.97 -11.75 -2.78
CA GLU A 126 -13.27 -12.58 -1.81
C GLU A 126 -11.81 -12.10 -1.63
N LEU A 127 -11.13 -11.68 -2.70
CA LEU A 127 -9.76 -11.15 -2.62
C LEU A 127 -9.72 -9.86 -1.80
N VAL A 128 -10.67 -8.97 -2.06
CA VAL A 128 -10.82 -7.69 -1.34
C VAL A 128 -11.05 -7.96 0.15
N ARG A 129 -11.96 -8.89 0.49
CA ARG A 129 -12.21 -9.26 1.90
C ARG A 129 -10.96 -9.84 2.57
N ASN A 130 -10.19 -10.66 1.88
CA ASN A 130 -8.93 -11.19 2.41
C ASN A 130 -7.91 -10.07 2.67
N GLY A 131 -7.89 -9.04 1.82
CA GLY A 131 -7.04 -7.86 1.99
C GLY A 131 -7.43 -7.02 3.20
N GLN A 132 -8.73 -6.79 3.38
CA GLN A 132 -9.27 -6.13 4.57
C GLN A 132 -8.91 -6.91 5.85
N ALA A 133 -9.14 -8.23 5.85
CA ALA A 133 -8.81 -9.10 6.97
C ALA A 133 -7.30 -9.10 7.29
N TYR A 134 -6.45 -9.07 6.27
CA TYR A 134 -5.01 -8.94 6.44
C TYR A 134 -4.63 -7.65 7.17
N VAL A 135 -5.07 -6.49 6.68
CA VAL A 135 -4.77 -5.18 7.30
C VAL A 135 -5.27 -5.14 8.75
N ARG A 136 -6.52 -5.57 8.98
CA ARG A 136 -7.12 -5.64 10.31
C ARG A 136 -6.30 -6.52 11.26
N THR A 137 -5.94 -7.72 10.83
CA THR A 137 -5.14 -8.67 11.62
C THR A 137 -3.77 -8.08 11.97
N MET A 138 -3.10 -7.45 11.01
CA MET A 138 -1.77 -6.86 11.25
C MET A 138 -1.82 -5.71 12.25
N ILE A 139 -2.88 -4.89 12.21
CA ILE A 139 -3.12 -3.82 13.20
C ILE A 139 -3.37 -4.43 14.58
N ASP A 140 -4.22 -5.44 14.68
CA ASP A 140 -4.55 -6.08 15.96
C ASP A 140 -3.31 -6.76 16.58
N LEU A 141 -2.46 -7.37 15.75
CA LEU A 141 -1.18 -7.93 16.17
C LEU A 141 -0.21 -6.85 16.67
N ALA A 142 -0.11 -5.71 15.98
CA ALA A 142 0.72 -4.59 16.42
C ALA A 142 0.20 -4.01 17.74
N ALA A 143 -1.12 -3.80 17.87
CA ALA A 143 -1.75 -3.33 19.09
C ALA A 143 -1.51 -4.29 20.27
N LYS A 144 -1.62 -5.60 20.05
CA LYS A 144 -1.30 -6.61 21.06
C LYS A 144 0.15 -6.51 21.52
N ARG A 145 1.11 -6.41 20.60
CA ARG A 145 2.54 -6.27 20.93
C ARG A 145 2.83 -5.00 21.72
N LEU A 146 2.16 -3.89 21.41
CA LEU A 146 2.25 -2.65 22.20
C LEU A 146 1.66 -2.85 23.60
N LYS A 147 0.50 -3.51 23.72
CA LYS A 147 -0.15 -3.81 25.00
C LYS A 147 0.74 -4.68 25.89
N ASP A 148 1.38 -5.71 25.33
CA ASP A 148 2.33 -6.58 26.05
C ASP A 148 3.54 -5.79 26.59
N LYS A 149 3.83 -4.61 26.01
CA LYS A 149 4.86 -3.66 26.44
C LYS A 149 4.29 -2.48 27.26
N GLY A 150 3.05 -2.57 27.73
CA GLY A 150 2.41 -1.56 28.58
C GLY A 150 1.74 -0.39 27.84
N HIS A 151 1.61 -0.45 26.52
CA HIS A 151 1.00 0.59 25.70
C HIS A 151 -0.34 0.13 25.12
N THR A 152 -1.44 0.50 25.78
CA THR A 152 -2.79 0.23 25.29
C THR A 152 -3.22 1.26 24.26
N ILE A 153 -3.77 0.79 23.14
CA ILE A 153 -4.31 1.63 22.07
C ILE A 153 -5.83 1.42 22.02
N SER A 154 -6.60 2.50 22.00
CA SER A 154 -8.07 2.45 21.99
C SER A 154 -8.61 1.86 20.68
N PRO A 155 -9.74 1.12 20.70
CA PRO A 155 -10.38 0.58 19.50
C PRO A 155 -10.60 1.60 18.37
N GLN A 156 -10.99 2.83 18.70
CA GLN A 156 -11.24 3.91 17.73
C GLN A 156 -9.97 4.31 16.96
N LEU A 157 -8.81 4.28 17.62
CA LEU A 157 -7.52 4.55 16.97
C LEU A 157 -7.10 3.40 16.06
N LEU A 158 -7.42 2.16 16.42
CA LEU A 158 -7.18 1.00 15.56
C LEU A 158 -8.05 1.04 14.30
N ASP A 159 -9.32 1.37 14.46
CA ASP A 159 -10.26 1.58 13.36
C ASP A 159 -9.81 2.71 12.43
N MET A 160 -9.29 3.80 13.00
CA MET A 160 -8.71 4.88 12.23
C MET A 160 -7.43 4.45 11.51
N ALA A 161 -6.56 3.68 12.15
CA ALA A 161 -5.32 3.20 11.52
C ALA A 161 -5.60 2.31 10.31
N GLU A 162 -6.64 1.48 10.37
CA GLU A 162 -7.10 0.64 9.26
C GLU A 162 -7.51 1.47 8.04
N ARG A 163 -8.23 2.57 8.27
CA ARG A 163 -8.63 3.52 7.21
C ARG A 163 -7.42 4.24 6.63
N LEU A 164 -6.52 4.72 7.48
CA LEU A 164 -5.31 5.42 7.02
C LEU A 164 -4.43 4.51 6.16
N CYS A 165 -4.29 3.21 6.50
CA CYS A 165 -3.58 2.25 5.64
C CYS A 165 -4.16 2.14 4.21
N LEU A 166 -5.46 2.43 4.04
CA LEU A 166 -6.08 2.55 2.72
C LEU A 166 -5.80 3.94 2.11
N VAL A 167 -6.07 5.02 2.85
CA VAL A 167 -5.94 6.39 2.35
C VAL A 167 -4.53 6.67 1.81
N GLU A 168 -3.48 6.20 2.50
CA GLU A 168 -2.08 6.41 2.12
C GLU A 168 -1.71 5.88 0.72
N HIS A 169 -2.47 4.91 0.19
CA HIS A 169 -2.16 4.29 -1.11
C HIS A 169 -3.21 4.58 -2.18
N VAL A 170 -4.14 5.50 -1.91
CA VAL A 170 -5.09 5.99 -2.90
C VAL A 170 -4.46 7.14 -3.67
N ASP A 171 -4.18 6.91 -4.95
CA ASP A 171 -3.72 7.97 -5.85
C ASP A 171 -4.80 9.07 -6.01
N HIS A 172 -4.43 10.32 -5.75
CA HIS A 172 -5.34 11.46 -5.76
C HIS A 172 -5.96 11.74 -7.13
N ASP A 173 -5.24 11.46 -8.21
CA ASP A 173 -5.72 11.68 -9.56
C ASP A 173 -6.70 10.59 -9.98
N ARG A 174 -6.41 9.34 -9.62
CA ARG A 174 -7.34 8.22 -9.80
C ARG A 174 -8.60 8.40 -8.97
N PHE A 175 -8.48 8.86 -7.72
CA PHE A 175 -9.64 9.14 -6.88
C PHE A 175 -10.61 10.17 -7.51
N ARG A 176 -10.08 11.16 -8.25
CA ARG A 176 -10.89 12.16 -8.96
C ARG A 176 -11.50 11.65 -10.26
N LYS A 177 -10.77 10.78 -10.99
CA LYS A 177 -11.07 10.43 -12.39
C LYS A 177 -11.70 9.05 -12.56
N GLU A 178 -11.49 8.14 -11.63
CA GLU A 178 -11.90 6.74 -11.71
C GLU A 178 -13.04 6.42 -10.74
N ASN A 179 -13.61 5.21 -10.87
CA ASN A 179 -14.54 4.68 -9.88
C ASN A 179 -13.81 4.49 -8.54
N ARG A 180 -14.18 5.31 -7.54
CA ARG A 180 -13.54 5.33 -6.21
C ARG A 180 -13.56 3.97 -5.52
N ARG A 181 -14.68 3.25 -5.60
CA ARG A 181 -14.80 1.90 -5.01
C ARG A 181 -13.81 0.93 -5.64
N ALA A 182 -13.67 0.95 -6.96
CA ALA A 182 -12.70 0.11 -7.66
C ALA A 182 -11.25 0.43 -7.25
N VAL A 183 -10.92 1.71 -7.02
CA VAL A 183 -9.59 2.12 -6.51
C VAL A 183 -9.32 1.54 -5.12
N TYR A 184 -10.32 1.54 -4.23
CA TYR A 184 -10.16 0.96 -2.89
C TYR A 184 -10.05 -0.57 -2.91
N GLU A 185 -10.86 -1.22 -3.74
CA GLU A 185 -10.82 -2.67 -3.95
C GLU A 185 -9.46 -3.09 -4.50
N GLU A 186 -8.84 -2.28 -5.36
CA GLU A 186 -7.49 -2.51 -5.88
C GLU A 186 -6.44 -2.47 -4.75
N VAL A 187 -6.49 -1.48 -3.85
CA VAL A 187 -5.57 -1.38 -2.70
C VAL A 187 -5.69 -2.59 -1.78
N PHE A 188 -6.90 -3.02 -1.44
CA PHE A 188 -7.08 -4.23 -0.61
C PHE A 188 -6.64 -5.50 -1.34
N ALA A 189 -6.89 -5.60 -2.65
CA ALA A 189 -6.39 -6.72 -3.42
C ALA A 189 -4.87 -6.82 -3.35
N LEU A 190 -4.13 -5.70 -3.39
CA LEU A 190 -2.68 -5.71 -3.24
C LEU A 190 -2.24 -6.29 -1.89
N PHE A 191 -2.91 -5.91 -0.79
CA PHE A 191 -2.64 -6.49 0.53
C PHE A 191 -2.86 -8.00 0.56
N ALA A 192 -3.91 -8.50 -0.08
CA ALA A 192 -4.18 -9.94 -0.15
C ALA A 192 -3.19 -10.70 -1.05
N LEU A 193 -2.74 -10.07 -2.13
CA LEU A 193 -1.87 -10.69 -3.13
C LEU A 193 -0.40 -10.75 -2.70
N ASN A 194 0.05 -9.79 -1.91
CA ASN A 194 1.46 -9.62 -1.56
C ASN A 194 1.74 -9.69 -0.06
N GLU A 195 0.71 -9.61 0.79
CA GLU A 195 0.83 -9.67 2.26
C GLU A 195 1.97 -8.78 2.78
N LEU A 196 2.99 -9.35 3.43
CA LEU A 196 4.11 -8.62 4.03
C LEU A 196 4.94 -7.82 3.00
N ASP A 197 4.93 -8.21 1.73
CA ASP A 197 5.64 -7.51 0.67
C ASP A 197 4.82 -6.32 0.10
N THR A 198 3.56 -6.17 0.49
CA THR A 198 2.71 -5.06 0.01
C THR A 198 3.33 -3.72 0.39
N TYR A 199 3.53 -2.85 -0.61
CA TYR A 199 4.11 -1.51 -0.46
C TYR A 199 5.53 -1.47 0.13
N LYS A 200 6.25 -2.61 0.18
CA LYS A 200 7.66 -2.71 0.60
C LYS A 200 8.58 -1.73 -0.15
N TYR A 201 8.23 -1.39 -1.38
CA TYR A 201 8.99 -0.50 -2.25
C TYR A 201 8.35 0.89 -2.44
N SER A 202 7.21 1.15 -1.80
CA SER A 202 6.54 2.46 -1.89
C SER A 202 7.30 3.50 -1.08
N VAL A 203 7.81 4.53 -1.77
CA VAL A 203 8.50 5.66 -1.16
C VAL A 203 8.00 6.97 -1.77
N SER A 204 7.50 7.89 -0.95
CA SER A 204 7.07 9.22 -1.41
C SER A 204 8.26 10.16 -1.67
N SER A 205 7.99 11.32 -2.27
CA SER A 205 8.99 12.39 -2.46
C SER A 205 9.57 12.91 -1.13
N ALA A 206 8.78 12.88 -0.05
CA ALA A 206 9.22 13.22 1.30
C ALA A 206 9.97 12.07 2.02
N GLY A 207 10.14 10.93 1.34
CA GLY A 207 10.77 9.73 1.90
C GLY A 207 9.85 8.91 2.81
N ALA A 208 8.53 9.17 2.81
CA ALA A 208 7.56 8.33 3.49
C ALA A 208 7.60 6.91 2.94
N GLY A 209 7.59 5.88 3.79
CA GLY A 209 7.84 4.51 3.36
C GLY A 209 6.78 3.49 3.80
N GLY A 210 6.62 2.44 3.01
CA GLY A 210 5.88 1.24 3.42
C GLY A 210 4.36 1.40 3.46
N MET A 211 3.68 0.47 4.13
CA MET A 211 2.21 0.45 4.19
C MET A 211 1.59 1.66 4.90
N VAL A 212 2.33 2.28 5.83
CA VAL A 212 1.81 3.40 6.64
C VAL A 212 2.30 4.77 6.16
N GLN A 213 3.20 4.82 5.16
CA GLN A 213 3.77 6.07 4.64
C GLN A 213 4.26 7.05 5.73
N MET A 214 4.91 6.53 6.77
CA MET A 214 5.52 7.38 7.80
C MET A 214 6.85 7.94 7.28
N ILE A 215 7.12 9.23 7.52
CA ILE A 215 8.39 9.89 7.16
C ILE A 215 9.52 9.58 8.17
N PRO A 216 10.80 9.65 7.75
CA PRO A 216 11.94 9.32 8.61
C PRO A 216 12.01 10.12 9.91
N ALA A 217 11.70 11.42 9.86
CA ALA A 217 11.76 12.30 11.03
C ALA A 217 10.74 11.90 12.11
N THR A 218 9.50 11.59 11.72
CA THR A 218 8.44 11.11 12.61
C THR A 218 8.79 9.75 13.20
N TYR A 219 9.32 8.84 12.39
CA TYR A 219 9.76 7.54 12.89
C TYR A 219 10.88 7.66 13.93
N ALA A 220 11.90 8.50 13.65
CA ALA A 220 12.98 8.75 14.59
C ALA A 220 12.48 9.40 15.88
N MET A 221 11.49 10.30 15.80
CA MET A 221 10.82 10.86 16.97
C MET A 221 10.12 9.76 17.80
N MET A 222 9.37 8.85 17.17
CA MET A 222 8.73 7.73 17.89
C MET A 222 9.74 6.84 18.58
N ARG A 223 10.86 6.53 17.92
CA ARG A 223 11.96 5.78 18.54
C ARG A 223 12.54 6.44 19.78
N ARG A 224 12.66 7.78 19.78
CA ARG A 224 13.15 8.53 20.95
C ARG A 224 12.13 8.58 22.09
N HIS A 225 10.84 8.75 21.79
CA HIS A 225 9.80 8.79 22.83
C HIS A 225 9.47 7.41 23.41
N TYR A 226 9.66 6.35 22.63
CA TYR A 226 9.29 4.98 23.01
C TYR A 226 10.46 3.99 22.84
N PRO A 227 11.61 4.21 23.51
CA PRO A 227 12.80 3.37 23.32
C PRO A 227 12.57 1.90 23.71
N ALA A 228 11.74 1.65 24.74
CA ALA A 228 11.41 0.31 25.22
C ALA A 228 10.59 -0.53 24.22
N ILE A 229 10.00 0.09 23.19
CA ILE A 229 9.23 -0.65 22.17
C ILE A 229 10.14 -1.47 21.26
N GLY A 230 11.41 -1.08 21.11
CA GLY A 230 12.35 -1.80 20.25
C GLY A 230 12.05 -1.64 18.76
N LEU A 231 11.52 -0.49 18.34
CA LEU A 231 11.35 -0.13 16.93
C LEU A 231 12.71 -0.20 16.19
N ASN A 232 12.71 -0.80 15.00
CA ASN A 232 13.90 -1.05 14.19
C ASN A 232 14.76 0.22 14.01
N PRO A 233 16.08 0.17 14.28
CA PRO A 233 16.95 1.33 14.12
C PRO A 233 17.08 1.82 12.67
N ASP A 234 16.97 0.92 11.70
CA ASP A 234 16.95 1.25 10.28
C ASP A 234 15.52 1.57 9.85
N PHE A 235 15.30 2.82 9.43
CA PHE A 235 13.98 3.28 8.98
C PHE A 235 13.44 2.47 7.79
N VAL A 236 14.29 2.12 6.82
CA VAL A 236 13.85 1.40 5.61
C VAL A 236 13.44 -0.02 5.98
N LEU A 237 14.25 -0.73 6.76
CA LEU A 237 13.88 -2.06 7.26
C LEU A 237 12.64 -2.01 8.15
N GLY A 238 12.53 -0.96 8.97
CA GLY A 238 11.39 -0.73 9.85
C GLY A 238 10.08 -0.52 9.09
N MET A 239 10.07 0.36 8.07
CA MET A 239 8.86 0.63 7.28
C MET A 239 8.48 -0.50 6.32
N ARG A 240 9.45 -1.34 5.93
CA ARG A 240 9.19 -2.55 5.15
C ARG A 240 8.57 -3.68 5.97
N ASN A 241 8.74 -3.67 7.29
CA ASN A 241 8.12 -4.63 8.18
C ASN A 241 6.77 -4.06 8.67
N HIS A 242 5.66 -4.62 8.19
CA HIS A 242 4.32 -4.15 8.53
C HIS A 242 4.06 -4.10 10.05
N GLY A 243 4.52 -5.09 10.82
CA GLY A 243 4.36 -5.10 12.27
C GLY A 243 5.06 -3.92 12.94
N ASN A 244 6.32 -3.67 12.61
CA ASN A 244 7.08 -2.52 13.14
C ASN A 244 6.50 -1.19 12.67
N ALA A 245 6.12 -1.09 11.39
CA ALA A 245 5.52 0.12 10.82
C ALA A 245 4.20 0.48 11.51
N LEU A 246 3.35 -0.52 11.77
CA LEU A 246 2.09 -0.35 12.48
C LEU A 246 2.29 -0.03 13.97
N GLU A 247 3.26 -0.67 14.66
CA GLU A 247 3.60 -0.26 16.04
C GLU A 247 3.97 1.23 16.09
N ALA A 248 4.79 1.72 15.15
CA ALA A 248 5.15 3.13 15.08
C ALA A 248 3.96 4.05 14.74
N MET A 249 3.12 3.64 13.79
CA MET A 249 1.90 4.36 13.42
C MET A 249 0.95 4.51 14.61
N LEU A 250 0.66 3.42 15.32
CA LEU A 250 -0.27 3.41 16.45
C LEU A 250 0.24 4.28 17.60
N LEU A 251 1.55 4.22 17.91
CA LEU A 251 2.17 5.10 18.91
C LEU A 251 2.04 6.58 18.50
N TYR A 252 2.33 6.90 17.24
CA TYR A 252 2.22 8.26 16.74
C TYR A 252 0.80 8.79 16.78
N MET A 253 -0.18 8.00 16.34
CA MET A 253 -1.60 8.36 16.39
C MET A 253 -2.09 8.56 17.83
N ASN A 254 -1.71 7.66 18.74
CA ASN A 254 -2.09 7.77 20.15
C ASN A 254 -1.48 9.02 20.82
N MET A 255 -0.19 9.28 20.57
CA MET A 255 0.49 10.48 21.06
C MET A 255 -0.17 11.75 20.49
N THR A 256 -0.41 11.78 19.19
CA THR A 256 -1.07 12.90 18.50
C THR A 256 -2.46 13.17 19.06
N TRP A 257 -3.25 12.12 19.29
CA TRP A 257 -4.59 12.27 19.85
C TRP A 257 -4.55 12.84 21.27
N ARG A 258 -3.66 12.29 22.11
CA ARG A 258 -3.51 12.77 23.49
C ARG A 258 -3.21 14.26 23.51
N ASP A 259 -2.29 14.72 22.66
CA ASP A 259 -1.91 16.13 22.62
C ASP A 259 -3.03 17.03 22.07
N LEU A 260 -3.73 16.59 21.01
CA LEU A 260 -4.86 17.34 20.43
C LEU A 260 -6.05 17.43 21.40
N SER A 261 -6.36 16.34 22.10
CA SER A 261 -7.49 16.24 23.03
C SER A 261 -7.38 17.15 24.25
N LEU A 262 -6.18 17.67 24.54
CA LEU A 262 -5.91 18.62 25.61
C LEU A 262 -5.95 20.09 25.14
N ASN A 263 -6.10 20.33 23.83
CA ASN A 263 -6.10 21.68 23.28
C ASN A 263 -7.50 22.31 23.33
N PRO A 264 -7.68 23.51 23.94
CA PRO A 264 -8.99 24.15 24.04
C PRO A 264 -9.68 24.43 22.71
N ASP A 265 -8.93 24.82 21.67
CA ASP A 265 -9.52 25.09 20.34
C ASP A 265 -10.08 23.80 19.74
N VAL A 266 -9.36 22.67 19.92
CA VAL A 266 -9.79 21.35 19.44
C VAL A 266 -11.03 20.88 20.20
N ILE A 267 -11.01 20.97 21.53
CA ILE A 267 -12.16 20.61 22.38
C ILE A 267 -13.40 21.42 21.97
N ASN A 268 -13.25 22.74 21.84
CA ASN A 268 -14.35 23.63 21.43
C ASN A 268 -14.88 23.27 20.03
N ALA A 269 -14.00 22.95 19.08
CA ALA A 269 -14.42 22.54 17.75
C ALA A 269 -15.18 21.21 17.74
N MET A 270 -14.81 20.25 18.59
CA MET A 270 -15.55 18.99 18.72
C MET A 270 -16.93 19.21 19.36
N ILE A 271 -17.00 19.99 20.46
CA ILE A 271 -18.27 20.33 21.13
C ILE A 271 -19.21 21.09 20.16
N SER A 272 -18.64 22.00 19.36
CA SER A 272 -19.40 22.80 18.39
C SER A 272 -19.74 22.04 17.10
N GLY A 273 -19.29 20.78 16.96
CA GLY A 273 -19.51 19.97 15.76
C GLY A 273 -18.73 20.43 14.51
N TRP A 274 -17.71 21.27 14.66
CA TRP A 274 -16.87 21.77 13.56
C TRP A 274 -15.83 20.75 13.08
N ALA A 275 -15.43 19.83 13.95
CA ALA A 275 -14.45 18.79 13.65
C ALA A 275 -14.82 17.50 14.39
N THR A 276 -14.54 16.35 13.77
CA THR A 276 -14.63 15.04 14.41
C THR A 276 -13.24 14.51 14.76
N GLN A 277 -13.17 13.58 15.71
CA GLN A 277 -11.90 12.91 16.04
C GLN A 277 -11.24 12.25 14.82
N PRO A 278 -11.96 11.49 13.96
CA PRO A 278 -11.37 10.93 12.73
C PRO A 278 -10.77 11.99 11.80
N GLU A 279 -11.43 13.13 11.61
CA GLU A 279 -10.92 14.22 10.77
C GLU A 279 -9.64 14.84 11.33
N LEU A 280 -9.59 15.05 12.65
CA LEU A 280 -8.42 15.60 13.32
C LEU A 280 -7.24 14.62 13.30
N LEU A 281 -7.49 13.33 13.50
CA LEU A 281 -6.47 12.29 13.41
C LEU A 281 -5.90 12.17 12.00
N ALA A 282 -6.77 12.13 10.99
CA ALA A 282 -6.35 12.03 9.59
C ALA A 282 -5.59 13.28 9.14
N ALA A 283 -6.10 14.47 9.45
CA ALA A 283 -5.42 15.72 9.14
C ALA A 283 -4.09 15.84 9.89
N GLY A 284 -4.03 15.39 11.14
CA GLY A 284 -2.82 15.38 11.96
C GLY A 284 -1.81 14.34 11.53
N TYR A 285 -2.23 13.24 10.91
CA TYR A 285 -1.34 12.21 10.38
C TYR A 285 -0.69 12.66 9.07
N ASN A 286 -1.49 13.21 8.14
CA ASN A 286 -1.01 13.65 6.83
C ASN A 286 -0.26 15.00 6.89
N SER A 287 -0.55 15.84 7.89
CA SER A 287 0.07 17.17 8.04
C SER A 287 0.72 17.34 9.41
N ASN A 288 1.10 18.58 9.78
CA ASN A 288 1.65 18.83 11.11
C ASN A 288 0.50 19.02 12.14
N PRO A 289 0.31 18.10 13.10
CA PRO A 289 -0.81 18.16 14.05
C PRO A 289 -0.76 19.41 14.92
N ALA A 290 0.43 19.96 15.21
CA ALA A 290 0.58 21.17 16.01
C ALA A 290 -0.02 22.42 15.34
N ARG A 291 -0.29 22.38 14.02
CA ARG A 291 -0.94 23.48 13.29
C ARG A 291 -2.47 23.40 13.30
N LEU A 292 -3.06 22.26 13.63
CA LEU A 292 -4.52 22.10 13.59
C LEU A 292 -5.28 23.07 14.50
N PRO A 293 -4.88 23.32 15.77
CA PRO A 293 -5.54 24.31 16.61
C PRO A 293 -5.58 25.70 15.99
N LEU A 294 -4.50 26.11 15.30
CA LEU A 294 -4.44 27.41 14.62
C LEU A 294 -5.44 27.50 13.47
N TYR A 295 -5.56 26.46 12.65
CA TYR A 295 -6.53 26.43 11.55
C TYR A 295 -7.97 26.45 12.08
N ILE A 296 -8.23 25.70 13.15
CA ILE A 296 -9.53 25.65 13.83
C ILE A 296 -9.90 27.03 14.38
N ARG A 297 -8.99 27.65 15.15
CA ARG A 297 -9.22 28.97 15.75
C ARG A 297 -9.52 30.04 14.70
N ARG A 298 -8.86 29.99 13.54
CA ARG A 298 -9.03 30.97 12.46
C ARG A 298 -10.27 30.71 11.61
N GLY A 299 -10.58 29.44 11.33
CA GLY A 299 -11.60 29.06 10.36
C GLY A 299 -12.94 28.66 10.97
N GLY A 300 -13.00 28.36 12.27
CA GLY A 300 -14.17 27.76 12.91
C GLY A 300 -14.64 26.52 12.13
N ALA A 301 -15.92 26.47 11.77
CA ALA A 301 -16.47 25.42 10.91
C ALA A 301 -15.79 25.29 9.53
N GLY A 302 -15.17 26.36 9.02
CA GLY A 302 -14.46 26.42 7.74
C GLY A 302 -12.99 26.01 7.79
N TRP A 303 -12.47 25.53 8.93
CA TRP A 303 -11.02 25.27 9.14
C TRP A 303 -10.38 24.36 8.08
N LYS A 304 -11.14 23.42 7.52
CA LYS A 304 -10.68 22.48 6.47
C LYS A 304 -10.23 23.21 5.21
N THR A 305 -10.72 24.43 4.94
CA THR A 305 -10.28 25.22 3.79
C THR A 305 -8.89 25.83 3.98
N LEU A 306 -8.41 25.91 5.24
CA LEU A 306 -7.14 26.54 5.62
C LEU A 306 -5.97 25.56 5.71
N ILE A 307 -6.25 24.25 5.75
CA ILE A 307 -5.22 23.21 5.77
C ILE A 307 -4.62 23.00 4.37
N PRO A 308 -3.43 22.36 4.24
CA PRO A 308 -2.83 22.10 2.94
C PRO A 308 -3.77 21.37 1.98
N ARG A 309 -3.71 21.69 0.67
CA ARG A 309 -4.59 21.09 -0.36
C ARG A 309 -4.51 19.56 -0.40
N GLU A 310 -3.33 19.01 -0.16
CA GLU A 310 -3.11 17.56 -0.07
C GLU A 310 -3.93 16.95 1.07
N THR A 311 -3.86 17.55 2.25
CA THR A 311 -4.64 17.13 3.43
C THR A 311 -6.14 17.30 3.24
N GLN A 312 -6.58 18.32 2.48
CA GLN A 312 -8.00 18.45 2.10
C GLN A 312 -8.46 17.25 1.26
N MET A 313 -7.64 16.82 0.29
CA MET A 313 -7.93 15.62 -0.51
C MET A 313 -7.92 14.36 0.37
N TYR A 314 -6.97 14.26 1.28
CA TYR A 314 -6.86 13.16 2.25
C TYR A 314 -8.17 12.98 3.05
N LEU A 315 -8.75 14.08 3.55
CA LEU A 315 -10.04 14.07 4.26
C LEU A 315 -11.21 13.68 3.34
N GLN A 316 -11.20 14.11 2.07
CA GLN A 316 -12.23 13.71 1.11
C GLN A 316 -12.21 12.20 0.84
N ILE A 317 -11.01 11.62 0.68
CA ILE A 317 -10.83 10.18 0.50
C ILE A 317 -11.37 9.44 1.72
N LEU A 318 -10.94 9.84 2.92
CA LEU A 318 -11.43 9.27 4.18
C LEU A 318 -12.95 9.28 4.28
N ASN A 319 -13.57 10.43 4.04
CA ASN A 319 -15.02 10.57 4.14
C ASN A 319 -15.77 9.66 3.15
N SER A 320 -15.23 9.45 1.95
CA SER A 320 -15.86 8.55 0.98
C SER A 320 -15.67 7.06 1.29
N ILE A 321 -14.63 6.66 2.02
CA ILE A 321 -14.40 5.26 2.40
C ILE A 321 -15.59 4.72 3.20
N GLU A 322 -16.08 5.46 4.19
CA GLU A 322 -17.19 5.03 5.07
C GLU A 322 -18.44 4.62 4.27
N SER A 323 -18.73 5.36 3.19
CA SER A 323 -19.90 5.10 2.35
C SER A 323 -19.69 3.98 1.33
N LEU A 324 -18.45 3.74 0.89
CA LEU A 324 -18.16 2.86 -0.25
C LEU A 324 -17.60 1.50 0.17
N ILE A 325 -16.92 1.44 1.32
CA ILE A 325 -16.28 0.24 1.85
C ILE A 325 -16.62 0.16 3.35
N PRO A 326 -17.79 -0.41 3.70
CA PRO A 326 -18.19 -0.55 5.10
C PRO A 326 -17.17 -1.38 5.88
N MET A 327 -16.56 -0.78 6.91
CA MET A 327 -15.63 -1.44 7.83
C MET A 327 -16.31 -1.58 9.19
N LYS A 328 -16.29 -2.79 9.75
CA LYS A 328 -16.86 -3.03 11.09
C LYS A 328 -16.02 -2.33 12.15
N ALA A 329 -16.68 -1.58 13.03
CA ALA A 329 -16.02 -1.03 14.22
C ALA A 329 -15.43 -2.16 15.08
N ARG A 330 -14.36 -1.87 15.81
CA ARG A 330 -13.86 -2.73 16.89
C ARG A 330 -14.69 -2.47 18.16
N GLU A 331 -15.07 -3.55 18.84
CA GLU A 331 -15.72 -3.51 20.15
C GLU A 331 -14.70 -3.28 21.28
#